data_AF-A0ABD5WW74-F1
#
_entry.id   AF-A0ABD5WW74-F1
#
_cell.length_a   1.000
_cell.length_b   1.000
_cell.length_c   1.000
_cell.angle_alpha   90.00
_cell.angle_beta   90.00
_cell.angle_gamma   90.00
#
_symmetry.space_group_name_H-M   'P 1'
#
loop_
_entity.id
_entity.type
_entity.pdbx_description
1 polymer ?
#
loop_
_entity_poly.entity_id
_entity_poly.type
_entity_poly.pdbx_seq_one_letter_code
_entity_poly.pdbx_strand_id
1 'polypeptide(L)'
;METRKVQRLGPSTLAMTLPAEWAKEQNVEKGDEVSLRMGGKGTLTVLPESASTEDAEATLHADNLDADALERAILAQYVLGRRVINITTEDGALGSDHINAVYKAETQLMGLGVIEETPENIAIRCSVDPEDFTLDNLLERLENTGSTMRGEAVKALAHGNADLAQRALNRERQANKIFVLLLRLIFTAYQNPNLARAVGLDSGFPLIGYRSIAKNLELIADNAEDIAEIAMEAEGNTLDVDDATMRRIRDFTDQVDQITAMAVEAAVKRDYALTIEVKYLFRELKDRENDILTDLPEMSNAQLLQVREVLVSLQETAQYAMRIAEVAANLALNEENEFVTIE
;
A
#
# COMPACT_ATOMS: atom_id res chain seq x y z
N MET A 1 4.18 -18.80 29.11
CA MET A 1 5.62 -18.50 28.92
C MET A 1 6.42 -19.63 29.53
N GLU A 2 7.14 -20.38 28.72
CA GLU A 2 8.10 -21.35 29.19
C GLU A 2 9.46 -20.67 29.39
N THR A 3 10.19 -20.99 30.44
CA THR A 3 11.51 -20.38 30.71
C THR A 3 12.62 -21.39 30.45
N ARG A 4 13.77 -20.89 29.99
CA ARG A 4 14.98 -21.68 29.77
C ARG A 4 16.11 -21.09 30.58
N LYS A 5 16.86 -21.95 31.26
CA LYS A 5 18.10 -21.54 31.91
C LYS A 5 19.18 -21.42 30.86
N VAL A 6 19.85 -20.27 30.85
CA VAL A 6 21.06 -20.07 30.05
C VAL A 6 22.21 -20.79 30.76
N GLN A 7 22.97 -21.58 30.02
CA GLN A 7 24.11 -22.36 30.49
C GLN A 7 25.40 -21.79 29.91
N ARG A 8 26.49 -21.88 30.66
CA ARG A 8 27.82 -21.47 30.19
C ARG A 8 28.49 -22.63 29.46
N LEU A 9 28.81 -22.44 28.18
CA LEU A 9 29.47 -23.44 27.34
C LEU A 9 30.97 -23.14 27.14
N GLY A 10 31.40 -21.91 27.44
CA GLY A 10 32.80 -21.48 27.44
C GLY A 10 33.03 -20.18 28.23
N PRO A 11 34.27 -19.63 28.24
CA PRO A 11 34.59 -18.41 28.98
C PRO A 11 33.70 -17.22 28.61
N SER A 12 33.31 -17.11 27.34
CA SER A 12 32.51 -16.01 26.78
C SER A 12 31.21 -16.47 26.12
N THR A 13 30.89 -17.78 26.14
CA THR A 13 29.77 -18.34 25.37
C THR A 13 28.68 -18.85 26.30
N LEU A 14 27.47 -18.40 26.02
CA LEU A 14 26.23 -18.82 26.65
C LEU A 14 25.41 -19.65 25.66
N ALA A 15 24.63 -20.61 26.18
CA ALA A 15 23.73 -21.43 25.39
C ALA A 15 22.40 -21.63 26.11
N MET A 16 21.33 -21.84 25.35
CA MET A 16 20.04 -22.26 25.87
C MET A 16 19.51 -23.42 25.01
N THR A 17 18.70 -24.28 25.61
CA THR A 17 18.03 -25.34 24.87
C THR A 17 16.78 -24.79 24.18
N LEU A 18 16.61 -25.11 22.90
CA LEU A 18 15.37 -24.82 22.17
C LEU A 18 14.18 -25.60 22.78
N PRO A 19 12.94 -25.07 22.72
CA PRO A 19 11.77 -25.83 23.14
C PRO A 19 11.59 -27.09 22.29
N ALA A 20 11.36 -28.24 22.94
CA ALA A 20 11.29 -29.53 22.25
C ALA A 20 10.09 -29.63 21.30
N GLU A 21 8.94 -29.07 21.68
CA GLU A 21 7.75 -29.00 20.82
C GLU A 21 8.04 -28.16 19.56
N TRP A 22 8.60 -26.97 19.74
CA TRP A 22 8.97 -26.09 18.62
C TRP A 22 10.00 -26.74 17.68
N ALA A 23 11.06 -27.34 18.24
CA ALA A 23 12.09 -28.01 17.42
C ALA A 23 11.50 -29.17 16.61
N LYS A 24 10.57 -29.92 17.20
CA LYS A 24 9.86 -30.99 16.49
C LYS A 24 8.91 -30.45 15.40
N GLU A 25 8.16 -29.39 15.70
CA GLU A 25 7.24 -28.76 14.74
C GLU A 25 7.98 -28.19 13.53
N GLN A 26 9.16 -27.60 13.75
CA GLN A 26 9.98 -27.00 12.71
C GLN A 26 11.00 -27.97 12.09
N ASN A 27 10.97 -29.25 12.47
CA ASN A 27 11.91 -30.30 12.06
C ASN A 27 13.39 -29.89 12.23
N VAL A 28 13.71 -29.22 13.34
CA VAL A 28 15.08 -28.82 13.68
C VAL A 28 15.78 -29.98 14.38
N GLU A 29 16.84 -30.48 13.74
CA GLU A 29 17.67 -31.56 14.21
C GLU A 29 19.04 -31.08 14.71
N LYS A 30 19.81 -32.02 15.29
CA LYS A 30 21.16 -31.73 15.75
C LYS A 30 22.07 -31.47 14.55
N GLY A 31 22.63 -30.27 14.50
CA GLY A 31 23.57 -29.86 13.46
C GLY A 31 22.98 -28.81 12.53
N ASP A 32 21.66 -28.61 12.58
CA ASP A 32 20.97 -27.58 11.84
C ASP A 32 21.35 -26.20 12.36
N GLU A 33 21.45 -25.24 11.45
CA GLU A 33 21.66 -23.85 11.78
C GLU A 33 20.31 -23.16 12.01
N VAL A 34 20.30 -22.23 12.97
CA VAL A 34 19.15 -21.35 13.21
C VAL A 34 19.62 -19.91 13.15
N SER A 35 18.87 -19.09 12.44
CA SER A 35 19.04 -17.65 12.41
C SER A 35 18.55 -17.03 13.71
N LEU A 36 19.38 -16.17 14.29
CA LEU A 36 19.02 -15.38 15.47
C LEU A 36 18.87 -13.91 15.08
N ARG A 37 17.75 -13.30 15.45
CA ARG A 37 17.57 -11.85 15.33
C ARG A 37 17.30 -11.24 16.70
N MET A 38 18.08 -10.22 17.05
CA MET A 38 17.79 -9.34 18.15
C MET A 38 16.77 -8.29 17.67
N GLY A 39 15.59 -8.28 18.27
CA GLY A 39 14.56 -7.26 18.10
C GLY A 39 14.70 -6.13 19.11
N GLY A 40 13.86 -5.10 18.96
CA GLY A 40 13.77 -4.01 19.93
C GLY A 40 13.40 -4.51 21.34
N LYS A 41 13.84 -3.78 22.37
CA LYS A 41 13.56 -4.08 23.79
C LYS A 41 13.99 -5.48 24.26
N GLY A 42 15.03 -6.04 23.64
CA GLY A 42 15.65 -7.31 24.07
C GLY A 42 14.95 -8.58 23.60
N THR A 43 14.01 -8.48 22.65
CA THR A 43 13.44 -9.67 22.00
C THR A 43 14.52 -10.43 21.23
N LEU A 44 14.53 -11.76 21.33
CA LEU A 44 15.36 -12.63 20.51
C LEU A 44 14.45 -13.58 19.71
N THR A 45 14.46 -13.45 18.40
CA THR A 45 13.72 -14.34 17.50
C THR A 45 14.66 -15.40 16.95
N VAL A 46 14.22 -16.65 17.00
CA VAL A 46 14.93 -17.82 16.44
C VAL A 46 14.14 -18.31 15.23
N LEU A 47 14.78 -18.38 14.07
CA LEU A 47 14.19 -18.92 12.86
C LEU A 47 15.05 -20.06 12.32
N PRO A 48 14.50 -21.25 12.06
CA PRO A 48 15.20 -22.29 11.33
C PRO A 48 15.23 -21.95 9.85
N GLU A 49 16.22 -22.47 9.13
CA GLU A 49 16.36 -22.25 7.70
C GLU A 49 15.14 -22.78 6.91
N SER A 50 14.54 -23.87 7.38
CA SER A 50 13.30 -24.45 6.86
C SER A 50 12.08 -23.53 6.96
N ALA A 51 12.10 -22.52 7.84
CA ALA A 51 11.03 -21.53 7.95
C ALA A 51 11.22 -20.35 7.00
N SER A 52 12.24 -20.36 6.12
CA SER A 52 12.34 -19.38 5.04
C SER A 52 11.08 -19.45 4.17
N THR A 53 10.32 -18.36 4.16
CA THR A 53 9.07 -18.23 3.39
C THR A 53 9.31 -17.97 1.90
N GLU A 54 10.58 -17.89 1.48
CA GLU A 54 10.95 -17.52 0.11
C GLU A 54 10.40 -18.49 -0.95
N ASP A 55 10.13 -19.75 -0.58
CA ASP A 55 9.58 -20.77 -1.48
C ASP A 55 8.13 -21.15 -1.16
N ALA A 56 7.38 -20.30 -0.46
CA ALA A 56 6.00 -20.64 -0.11
C ALA A 56 5.10 -20.74 -1.35
N GLU A 57 4.48 -21.90 -1.56
CA GLU A 57 3.53 -22.16 -2.63
C GLU A 57 2.08 -22.20 -2.12
N ALA A 58 1.12 -21.95 -3.00
CA ALA A 58 -0.30 -22.13 -2.73
C ALA A 58 -1.02 -22.73 -3.93
N THR A 59 -2.06 -23.53 -3.68
CA THR A 59 -2.97 -24.05 -4.73
C THR A 59 -4.36 -23.46 -4.54
N LEU A 60 -4.91 -22.91 -5.61
CA LEU A 60 -6.27 -22.41 -5.72
C LEU A 60 -7.08 -23.41 -6.55
N HIS A 61 -8.19 -23.88 -5.98
CA HIS A 61 -9.10 -24.81 -6.65
C HIS A 61 -10.14 -24.02 -7.45
N ALA A 62 -9.94 -23.92 -8.76
CA ALA A 62 -10.72 -23.08 -9.66
C ALA A 62 -12.21 -23.45 -9.70
N ASP A 63 -12.53 -24.73 -9.50
CA ASP A 63 -13.92 -25.25 -9.54
C ASP A 63 -14.85 -24.61 -8.49
N ASN A 64 -14.26 -24.03 -7.43
CA ASN A 64 -15.00 -23.41 -6.33
C ASN A 64 -15.08 -21.87 -6.44
N LEU A 65 -14.56 -21.29 -7.53
CA LEU A 65 -14.41 -19.84 -7.68
C LEU A 65 -14.97 -19.42 -9.03
N ASP A 66 -15.73 -18.34 -9.08
CA ASP A 66 -15.96 -17.63 -10.35
C ASP A 66 -14.70 -16.82 -10.73
N ALA A 67 -14.72 -16.20 -11.91
CA ALA A 67 -13.56 -15.46 -12.43
C ALA A 67 -13.12 -14.31 -11.50
N ASP A 68 -14.07 -13.53 -10.97
CA ASP A 68 -13.78 -12.40 -10.08
C ASP A 68 -13.24 -12.87 -8.72
N ALA A 69 -13.80 -13.95 -8.17
CA ALA A 69 -13.33 -14.56 -6.93
C ALA A 69 -11.93 -15.17 -7.12
N LEU A 70 -11.64 -15.76 -8.28
CA LEU A 70 -10.32 -16.29 -8.62
C LEU A 70 -9.27 -15.17 -8.72
N GLU A 71 -9.56 -14.09 -9.43
CA GLU A 71 -8.66 -12.92 -9.52
C GLU A 71 -8.34 -12.38 -8.12
N ARG A 72 -9.35 -12.23 -7.26
CA ARG A 72 -9.17 -11.80 -5.86
C ARG A 72 -8.36 -12.79 -5.04
N ALA A 73 -8.56 -14.09 -5.25
CA ALA A 73 -7.80 -15.13 -4.57
C ALA A 73 -6.31 -15.10 -4.99
N ILE A 74 -6.01 -14.88 -6.27
CA ILE A 74 -4.64 -14.69 -6.78
C ILE A 74 -3.98 -13.48 -6.11
N LEU A 75 -4.68 -12.32 -6.10
CA LEU A 75 -4.19 -11.12 -5.43
C LEU A 75 -3.91 -11.38 -3.94
N ALA A 76 -4.81 -12.08 -3.25
CA ALA A 76 -4.62 -12.43 -1.85
C ALA A 76 -3.36 -13.31 -1.64
N GLN A 77 -3.15 -14.35 -2.46
CA GLN A 77 -1.94 -15.18 -2.35
C GLN A 77 -0.67 -14.39 -2.69
N TYR A 78 -0.74 -13.46 -3.65
CA TYR A 78 0.35 -12.54 -3.95
C TYR A 78 0.69 -11.66 -2.73
N VAL A 79 -0.29 -11.03 -2.08
CA VAL A 79 -0.08 -10.21 -0.88
C VAL A 79 0.46 -11.05 0.28
N LEU A 80 0.00 -12.30 0.43
CA LEU A 80 0.49 -13.24 1.43
C LEU A 80 1.91 -13.75 1.18
N GLY A 81 2.58 -13.30 0.11
CA GLY A 81 3.98 -13.58 -0.13
C GLY A 81 4.26 -14.90 -0.85
N ARG A 82 3.23 -15.58 -1.40
CA ARG A 82 3.46 -16.82 -2.14
C ARG A 82 4.34 -16.57 -3.36
N ARG A 83 5.35 -17.43 -3.56
CA ARG A 83 6.26 -17.37 -4.70
C ARG A 83 5.64 -18.03 -5.91
N VAL A 84 4.97 -19.17 -5.74
CA VAL A 84 4.22 -19.87 -6.78
C VAL A 84 2.77 -20.03 -6.34
N ILE A 85 1.84 -19.74 -7.25
CA ILE A 85 0.41 -19.96 -7.07
C ILE A 85 -0.03 -20.89 -8.19
N ASN A 86 -0.53 -22.06 -7.84
CA ASN A 86 -1.10 -23.03 -8.76
C ASN A 86 -2.61 -22.83 -8.82
N ILE A 87 -3.19 -22.79 -10.01
CA ILE A 87 -4.62 -22.71 -10.25
C ILE A 87 -5.04 -24.01 -10.92
N THR A 88 -5.71 -24.88 -10.18
CA THR A 88 -6.03 -26.26 -10.61
C THR A 88 -7.53 -26.48 -10.72
N THR A 89 -7.95 -27.33 -11.64
CA THR A 89 -9.32 -27.84 -11.77
C THR A 89 -9.33 -29.37 -11.74
N GLU A 90 -10.35 -29.95 -11.11
CA GLU A 90 -10.68 -31.38 -11.19
C GLU A 90 -11.67 -31.70 -12.33
N ASP A 91 -12.32 -30.67 -12.90
CA ASP A 91 -13.35 -30.77 -13.94
C ASP A 91 -12.77 -30.79 -15.37
N GLY A 92 -11.56 -31.32 -15.52
CA GLY A 92 -10.93 -31.65 -16.79
C GLY A 92 -10.19 -30.50 -17.48
N ALA A 93 -10.77 -29.30 -17.63
CA ALA A 93 -10.04 -28.18 -18.20
C ALA A 93 -10.50 -26.82 -17.66
N LEU A 94 -9.55 -25.90 -17.45
CA LEU A 94 -9.81 -24.54 -16.99
C LEU A 94 -10.66 -23.80 -18.01
N GLY A 95 -11.75 -23.21 -17.54
CA GLY A 95 -12.62 -22.38 -18.36
C GLY A 95 -11.91 -21.12 -18.83
N SER A 96 -12.28 -20.59 -20.01
CA SER A 96 -11.68 -19.35 -20.53
C SER A 96 -11.83 -18.17 -19.58
N ASP A 97 -12.89 -18.12 -18.78
CA ASP A 97 -13.09 -17.06 -17.79
C ASP A 97 -12.06 -17.12 -16.65
N HIS A 98 -11.70 -18.32 -16.19
CA HIS A 98 -10.62 -18.50 -15.20
C HIS A 98 -9.26 -18.12 -15.78
N ILE A 99 -8.99 -18.55 -17.02
CA ILE A 99 -7.75 -18.21 -17.72
C ILE A 99 -7.62 -16.68 -17.86
N ASN A 100 -8.69 -16.01 -18.28
CA ASN A 100 -8.71 -14.55 -18.38
C ASN A 100 -8.51 -13.86 -17.02
N ALA A 101 -9.05 -14.40 -15.94
CA ALA A 101 -8.81 -13.89 -14.59
C ALA A 101 -7.34 -13.98 -14.19
N VAL A 102 -6.65 -15.07 -14.54
CA VAL A 102 -5.20 -15.22 -14.31
C VAL A 102 -4.42 -14.14 -15.07
N TYR A 103 -4.69 -13.98 -16.38
CA TYR A 103 -4.03 -12.95 -17.19
C TYR A 103 -4.32 -11.53 -16.69
N LYS A 104 -5.54 -11.26 -16.23
CA LYS A 104 -5.89 -9.96 -15.64
C LYS A 104 -5.06 -9.69 -14.38
N ALA A 105 -4.95 -10.67 -13.47
CA ALA A 105 -4.10 -10.56 -12.29
C ALA A 105 -2.62 -10.33 -12.65
N GLU A 106 -2.10 -11.02 -13.67
CA GLU A 106 -0.74 -10.80 -14.19
C GLU A 106 -0.52 -9.34 -14.62
N THR A 107 -1.48 -8.74 -15.32
CA THR A 107 -1.35 -7.33 -15.74
C THR A 107 -1.38 -6.34 -14.59
N GLN A 108 -1.96 -6.68 -13.45
CA GLN A 108 -2.14 -5.81 -12.28
C GLN A 108 -1.07 -5.98 -11.21
N LEU A 109 -0.30 -7.07 -11.22
CA LEU A 109 0.63 -7.41 -10.13
C LEU A 109 2.08 -7.37 -10.62
N MET A 110 2.93 -6.65 -9.89
CA MET A 110 4.33 -6.50 -10.26
C MET A 110 5.08 -7.84 -10.15
N GLY A 111 5.81 -8.21 -11.20
CA GLY A 111 6.67 -9.40 -11.22
C GLY A 111 5.92 -10.74 -11.21
N LEU A 112 4.60 -10.74 -11.30
CA LEU A 112 3.82 -11.96 -11.50
C LEU A 112 3.89 -12.38 -12.98
N GLY A 113 4.02 -13.67 -13.26
CA GLY A 113 4.00 -14.20 -14.63
C GLY A 113 3.68 -15.69 -14.67
N VAL A 114 3.04 -16.13 -15.75
CA VAL A 114 2.74 -17.56 -16.00
C VAL A 114 4.03 -18.32 -16.31
N ILE A 115 4.26 -19.42 -15.60
CA ILE A 115 5.43 -20.30 -15.80
C ILE A 115 5.06 -21.68 -16.35
N GLU A 116 3.81 -22.10 -16.18
CA GLU A 116 3.26 -23.34 -16.73
C GLU A 116 1.77 -23.16 -17.01
N GLU A 117 1.31 -23.67 -18.14
CA GLU A 117 -0.10 -23.69 -18.52
C GLU A 117 -0.42 -25.03 -19.21
N THR A 118 -1.28 -25.81 -18.58
CA THR A 118 -1.87 -27.06 -19.09
C THR A 118 -3.39 -26.92 -19.06
N PRO A 119 -4.17 -27.83 -19.68
CA PRO A 119 -5.62 -27.78 -19.60
C PRO A 119 -6.14 -27.76 -18.15
N GLU A 120 -5.53 -28.54 -17.26
CA GLU A 120 -5.97 -28.73 -15.87
C GLU A 120 -5.32 -27.76 -14.85
N ASN A 121 -4.25 -27.07 -15.23
CA ASN A 121 -3.45 -26.27 -14.29
C ASN A 121 -2.79 -25.05 -14.94
N ILE A 122 -2.79 -23.92 -14.23
CA ILE A 122 -1.91 -22.78 -14.51
C ILE A 122 -1.05 -22.50 -13.27
N ALA A 123 0.26 -22.48 -13.43
CA ALA A 123 1.18 -22.04 -12.39
C ALA A 123 1.70 -20.63 -12.71
N ILE A 124 1.52 -19.71 -11.77
CA ILE A 124 2.06 -18.34 -11.83
C ILE A 124 3.12 -18.15 -10.76
N ARG A 125 4.18 -17.41 -11.09
CA ARG A 125 5.30 -17.10 -10.20
C ARG A 125 5.46 -15.60 -10.00
N CYS A 126 5.65 -15.18 -8.76
CA CYS A 126 6.12 -13.83 -8.44
C CYS A 126 7.66 -13.81 -8.40
N SER A 127 8.27 -12.93 -9.19
CA SER A 127 9.72 -12.79 -9.34
C SER A 127 10.25 -11.47 -8.74
N VAL A 128 9.44 -10.78 -7.95
CA VAL A 128 9.88 -9.57 -7.23
C VAL A 128 10.92 -9.96 -6.19
N ASP A 129 12.10 -9.36 -6.30
CA ASP A 129 13.10 -9.37 -5.24
C ASP A 129 12.79 -8.22 -4.25
N PRO A 130 12.49 -8.53 -2.97
CA PRO A 130 12.25 -7.51 -1.97
C PRO A 130 13.43 -6.56 -1.74
N GLU A 131 14.67 -6.98 -2.02
CA GLU A 131 15.88 -6.15 -1.82
C GLU A 131 15.96 -4.97 -2.81
N ASP A 132 15.21 -5.03 -3.92
CA ASP A 132 15.12 -3.94 -4.90
C ASP A 132 14.29 -2.75 -4.38
N PHE A 133 13.61 -2.88 -3.23
CA PHE A 133 12.64 -1.91 -2.73
C PHE A 133 12.82 -1.60 -1.25
N THR A 134 12.72 -0.33 -0.90
CA THR A 134 12.44 0.10 0.47
C THR A 134 10.98 0.52 0.60
N LEU A 135 10.37 0.28 1.77
CA LEU A 135 8.98 0.71 1.97
C LEU A 135 8.83 2.24 1.89
N ASP A 136 9.82 3.01 2.37
CA ASP A 136 9.83 4.48 2.30
C ASP A 136 9.69 4.97 0.86
N ASN A 137 10.61 4.56 -0.02
CA ASN A 137 10.55 4.90 -1.45
C ASN A 137 9.22 4.49 -2.11
N LEU A 138 8.61 3.38 -1.70
CA LEU A 138 7.32 2.97 -2.28
C LEU A 138 6.15 3.84 -1.80
N LEU A 139 6.15 4.29 -0.54
CA LEU A 139 5.17 5.26 -0.05
C LEU A 139 5.29 6.59 -0.81
N GLU A 140 6.51 7.11 -0.97
CA GLU A 140 6.77 8.33 -1.75
C GLU A 140 6.36 8.16 -3.21
N ARG A 141 6.68 7.01 -3.84
CA ARG A 141 6.27 6.74 -5.23
C ARG A 141 4.76 6.67 -5.39
N LEU A 142 4.04 6.10 -4.43
CA LEU A 142 2.57 6.04 -4.46
C LEU A 142 1.95 7.44 -4.35
N GLU A 143 2.44 8.26 -3.42
CA GLU A 143 2.03 9.66 -3.29
C GLU A 143 2.29 10.45 -4.59
N ASN A 144 3.51 10.38 -5.14
CA ASN A 144 3.87 11.12 -6.36
C ASN A 144 2.99 10.71 -7.55
N THR A 145 2.65 9.42 -7.64
CA THR A 145 1.75 8.90 -8.68
C THR A 145 0.34 9.46 -8.49
N GLY A 146 -0.21 9.41 -7.28
CA GLY A 146 -1.54 9.96 -6.96
C GLY A 146 -1.63 11.48 -7.14
N SER A 147 -0.58 12.22 -6.76
CA SER A 147 -0.47 13.66 -6.99
C SER A 147 -0.47 14.01 -8.48
N THR A 148 0.30 13.26 -9.28
CA THR A 148 0.29 13.41 -10.75
C THR A 148 -1.08 13.12 -11.35
N MET A 149 -1.75 12.05 -10.90
CA MET A 149 -3.11 11.71 -11.33
C MET A 149 -4.09 12.84 -11.06
N ARG A 150 -4.12 13.33 -9.82
CA ARG A 150 -5.03 14.41 -9.39
C ARG A 150 -4.77 15.69 -10.16
N GLY A 151 -3.50 16.06 -10.36
CA GLY A 151 -3.11 17.20 -11.16
C GLY A 151 -3.49 17.06 -12.64
N GLU A 152 -3.37 15.87 -13.24
CA GLU A 152 -3.83 15.60 -14.61
C GLU A 152 -5.37 15.68 -14.71
N ALA A 153 -6.09 15.10 -13.75
CA ALA A 153 -7.56 15.09 -13.70
C ALA A 153 -8.15 16.51 -13.56
N VAL A 154 -7.64 17.32 -12.63
CA VAL A 154 -8.10 18.72 -12.45
C VAL A 154 -7.74 19.58 -13.66
N LYS A 155 -6.59 19.36 -14.29
CA LYS A 155 -6.22 20.04 -15.55
C LYS A 155 -7.10 19.61 -16.72
N ALA A 156 -7.55 18.36 -16.76
CA ALA A 156 -8.51 17.89 -17.76
C ALA A 156 -9.80 18.71 -17.67
N LEU A 157 -10.38 18.81 -16.47
CA LEU A 157 -11.57 19.61 -16.19
C LEU A 157 -11.38 21.09 -16.54
N ALA A 158 -10.22 21.68 -16.21
CA ALA A 158 -9.96 23.09 -16.47
C ALA A 158 -9.81 23.45 -17.97
N HIS A 159 -9.58 22.45 -18.82
CA HIS A 159 -9.22 22.66 -20.23
C HIS A 159 -10.09 21.87 -21.21
N GLY A 160 -11.11 21.14 -20.74
CA GLY A 160 -11.93 20.29 -21.60
C GLY A 160 -11.12 19.17 -22.27
N ASN A 161 -10.12 18.60 -21.60
CA ASN A 161 -9.11 17.74 -22.21
C ASN A 161 -9.23 16.27 -21.77
N ALA A 162 -9.95 15.47 -22.56
CA ALA A 162 -10.13 14.03 -22.34
C ALA A 162 -8.80 13.24 -22.30
N ASP A 163 -7.78 13.64 -23.07
CA ASP A 163 -6.48 12.94 -23.08
C ASP A 163 -5.73 13.08 -21.75
N LEU A 164 -5.97 14.16 -21.00
CA LEU A 164 -5.43 14.32 -19.64
C LEU A 164 -6.17 13.41 -18.65
N ALA A 165 -7.49 13.36 -18.72
CA ALA A 165 -8.29 12.48 -17.86
C ALA A 165 -7.96 11.01 -18.11
N GLN A 166 -7.88 10.59 -19.38
CA GLN A 166 -7.49 9.23 -19.73
C GLN A 166 -6.08 8.86 -19.27
N ARG A 167 -5.15 9.81 -19.21
CA ARG A 167 -3.81 9.60 -18.63
C ARG A 167 -3.86 9.38 -17.13
N ALA A 168 -4.68 10.14 -16.40
CA ALA A 168 -4.90 9.93 -14.97
C ALA A 168 -5.46 8.52 -14.70
N LEU A 169 -6.49 8.10 -15.45
CA LEU A 169 -7.06 6.74 -15.36
C LEU A 169 -6.03 5.64 -15.69
N ASN A 170 -5.13 5.89 -16.64
CA ASN A 170 -4.07 4.92 -16.94
C ASN A 170 -3.02 4.80 -15.83
N ARG A 171 -2.83 5.85 -15.01
CA ARG A 171 -1.90 5.86 -13.88
C ARG A 171 -2.47 5.19 -12.64
N GLU A 172 -3.79 5.11 -12.49
CA GLU A 172 -4.43 4.31 -11.42
C GLU A 172 -3.83 2.91 -11.38
N ARG A 173 -3.73 2.26 -12.54
CA ARG A 173 -3.14 0.91 -12.65
C ARG A 173 -1.70 0.83 -12.14
N GLN A 174 -0.95 1.94 -12.21
CA GLN A 174 0.40 2.03 -11.65
C GLN A 174 0.36 2.25 -10.14
N ALA A 175 -0.53 3.10 -9.64
CA ALA A 175 -0.76 3.32 -8.21
C ALA A 175 -1.17 2.02 -7.51
N ASN A 176 -2.14 1.28 -8.09
CA ASN A 176 -2.59 -0.01 -7.57
C ASN A 176 -1.44 -1.05 -7.54
N LYS A 177 -0.62 -1.14 -8.60
CA LYS A 177 0.59 -1.98 -8.59
C LYS A 177 1.53 -1.69 -7.42
N ILE A 178 1.79 -0.40 -7.17
CA ILE A 178 2.65 0.04 -6.06
C ILE A 178 2.01 -0.31 -4.72
N PHE A 179 0.71 -0.06 -4.56
CA PHE A 179 -0.04 -0.39 -3.34
C PHE A 179 -0.02 -1.89 -3.03
N VAL A 180 -0.32 -2.75 -4.00
CA VAL A 180 -0.35 -4.20 -3.78
C VAL A 180 1.07 -4.75 -3.52
N LEU A 181 2.11 -4.18 -4.15
CA LEU A 181 3.50 -4.51 -3.81
C LEU A 181 3.87 -4.08 -2.38
N LEU A 182 3.48 -2.88 -1.94
CA LEU A 182 3.65 -2.43 -0.55
C LEU A 182 3.02 -3.43 0.41
N LEU A 183 1.80 -3.91 0.13
CA LEU A 183 1.14 -4.92 0.96
C LEU A 183 1.95 -6.23 1.01
N ARG A 184 2.41 -6.73 -0.13
CA ARG A 184 3.23 -7.95 -0.20
C ARG A 184 4.49 -7.81 0.65
N LEU A 185 5.22 -6.71 0.51
CA LEU A 185 6.46 -6.47 1.26
C LEU A 185 6.18 -6.32 2.76
N ILE A 186 5.10 -5.64 3.16
CA ILE A 186 4.71 -5.52 4.57
C ILE A 186 4.37 -6.88 5.18
N PHE A 187 3.59 -7.71 4.50
CA PHE A 187 3.15 -9.01 5.01
C PHE A 187 4.31 -10.00 5.08
N THR A 188 5.16 -10.02 4.06
CA THR A 188 6.36 -10.87 4.06
C THR A 188 7.41 -10.40 5.07
N ALA A 189 7.60 -9.08 5.26
CA ALA A 189 8.50 -8.53 6.29
C ALA A 189 8.00 -8.79 7.71
N TYR A 190 6.69 -8.87 7.91
CA TYR A 190 6.11 -9.26 9.19
C TYR A 190 6.41 -10.74 9.52
N GLN A 191 6.30 -11.63 8.54
CA GLN A 191 6.57 -13.06 8.71
C GLN A 191 8.06 -13.38 8.81
N ASN A 192 8.89 -12.70 8.02
CA ASN A 192 10.33 -12.86 7.98
C ASN A 192 11.04 -11.59 8.45
N PRO A 193 11.50 -11.56 9.72
CA PRO A 193 12.22 -10.43 10.25
C PRO A 193 13.51 -10.06 9.49
N ASN A 194 14.14 -10.96 8.74
CA ASN A 194 15.30 -10.58 7.92
C ASN A 194 14.89 -9.62 6.79
N LEU A 195 13.70 -9.84 6.23
CA LEU A 195 13.16 -9.05 5.16
C LEU A 195 12.79 -7.63 5.60
N ALA A 196 12.39 -7.43 6.86
CA ALA A 196 12.14 -6.10 7.40
C ALA A 196 13.36 -5.16 7.23
N ARG A 197 14.59 -5.67 7.42
CA ARG A 197 15.81 -4.88 7.20
C ARG A 197 16.11 -4.66 5.72
N ALA A 198 15.91 -5.67 4.89
CA ALA A 198 16.07 -5.55 3.45
C ALA A 198 15.19 -4.42 2.87
N VAL A 199 13.97 -4.27 3.40
CA VAL A 199 13.04 -3.21 2.98
C VAL A 199 13.20 -1.88 3.74
N GLY A 200 14.30 -1.71 4.48
CA GLY A 200 14.69 -0.45 5.12
C GLY A 200 14.18 -0.23 6.55
N LEU A 201 13.69 -1.25 7.26
CA LEU A 201 13.19 -1.11 8.63
C LEU A 201 14.07 -1.81 9.68
N ASP A 202 14.37 -1.09 10.76
CA ASP A 202 15.13 -1.62 11.90
C ASP A 202 14.32 -2.57 12.80
N SER A 203 12.99 -2.47 12.77
CA SER A 203 12.09 -3.29 13.58
C SER A 203 10.77 -3.57 12.84
N GLY A 204 9.98 -4.51 13.35
CA GLY A 204 8.66 -4.82 12.79
C GLY A 204 7.56 -3.81 13.18
N PHE A 205 7.81 -2.90 14.11
CA PHE A 205 6.78 -1.97 14.61
C PHE A 205 6.26 -1.01 13.52
N PRO A 206 7.12 -0.37 12.69
CA PRO A 206 6.66 0.52 11.63
C PRO A 206 5.75 -0.13 10.59
N LEU A 207 5.80 -1.46 10.41
CA LEU A 207 4.95 -2.19 9.47
C LEU A 207 3.45 -1.94 9.70
N ILE A 208 3.04 -1.77 10.97
CA ILE A 208 1.64 -1.49 11.33
C ILE A 208 1.24 -0.12 10.82
N GLY A 209 2.09 0.89 11.06
CA GLY A 209 1.86 2.26 10.58
C GLY A 209 1.87 2.32 9.05
N TYR A 210 2.84 1.68 8.42
CA TYR A 210 3.03 1.71 6.97
C TYR A 210 1.86 1.04 6.24
N ARG A 211 1.30 -0.02 6.82
CA ARG A 211 0.08 -0.63 6.28
C ARG A 211 -1.11 0.32 6.27
N SER A 212 -1.23 1.16 7.30
CA SER A 212 -2.28 2.18 7.40
C SER A 212 -2.03 3.32 6.42
N ILE A 213 -0.80 3.82 6.34
CA ILE A 213 -0.40 4.89 5.41
C ILE A 213 -0.64 4.44 3.97
N ALA A 214 -0.20 3.24 3.59
CA ALA A 214 -0.40 2.69 2.25
C ALA A 214 -1.88 2.65 1.84
N LYS A 215 -2.80 2.31 2.76
CA LYS A 215 -4.25 2.34 2.45
C LYS A 215 -4.79 3.76 2.31
N ASN A 216 -4.34 4.71 3.14
CA ASN A 216 -4.74 6.10 2.96
C ASN A 216 -4.22 6.67 1.63
N LEU A 217 -3.02 6.29 1.19
CA LEU A 217 -2.47 6.70 -0.10
C LEU A 217 -3.19 6.07 -1.30
N GLU A 218 -3.63 4.82 -1.19
CA GLU A 218 -4.48 4.21 -2.22
C GLU A 218 -5.84 4.94 -2.29
N LEU A 219 -6.50 5.24 -1.16
CA LEU A 219 -7.74 6.03 -1.17
C LEU A 219 -7.55 7.45 -1.73
N ILE A 220 -6.36 8.04 -1.56
CA ILE A 220 -5.99 9.31 -2.20
C ILE A 220 -5.87 9.17 -3.73
N ALA A 221 -5.38 8.03 -4.21
CA ALA A 221 -5.31 7.73 -5.65
C ALA A 221 -6.71 7.45 -6.22
N ASP A 222 -7.57 6.74 -5.49
CA ASP A 222 -8.98 6.50 -5.86
C ASP A 222 -9.74 7.82 -6.01
N ASN A 223 -9.59 8.76 -5.06
CA ASN A 223 -10.15 10.11 -5.19
C ASN A 223 -9.67 10.86 -6.45
N ALA A 224 -8.44 10.59 -6.91
CA ALA A 224 -7.91 11.18 -8.13
C ALA A 224 -8.47 10.51 -9.40
N GLU A 225 -8.76 9.20 -9.32
CA GLU A 225 -9.52 8.46 -10.34
C GLU A 225 -10.94 9.01 -10.47
N ASP A 226 -11.67 9.20 -9.37
CA ASP A 226 -13.02 9.77 -9.37
C ASP A 226 -13.08 11.12 -10.10
N ILE A 227 -12.12 12.02 -9.83
CA ILE A 227 -12.04 13.32 -10.52
C ILE A 227 -11.78 13.13 -12.02
N ALA A 228 -10.97 12.14 -12.41
CA ALA A 228 -10.71 11.84 -13.81
C ALA A 228 -11.92 11.23 -14.52
N GLU A 229 -12.70 10.39 -13.84
CA GLU A 229 -13.97 9.85 -14.35
C GLU A 229 -14.98 10.98 -14.57
N ILE A 230 -15.16 11.88 -13.59
CA ILE A 230 -15.99 13.07 -13.74
C ILE A 230 -15.54 13.90 -14.95
N ALA A 231 -14.23 14.04 -15.16
CA ALA A 231 -13.69 14.74 -16.31
C ALA A 231 -14.00 14.07 -17.66
N MET A 232 -14.12 12.75 -17.69
CA MET A 232 -14.52 11.99 -18.90
C MET A 232 -16.03 12.06 -19.16
N GLU A 233 -16.84 12.13 -18.09
CA GLU A 233 -18.30 12.11 -18.17
C GLU A 233 -18.93 13.49 -18.37
N ALA A 234 -18.25 14.55 -17.92
CA ALA A 234 -18.74 15.91 -18.04
C ALA A 234 -18.88 16.36 -19.50
N GLU A 235 -19.93 17.13 -19.81
CA GLU A 235 -20.13 17.66 -21.16
C GLU A 235 -18.95 18.54 -21.58
N GLY A 236 -18.31 18.21 -22.71
CA GLY A 236 -17.10 18.91 -23.15
C GLY A 236 -15.85 18.61 -22.31
N ASN A 237 -15.90 17.64 -21.40
CA ASN A 237 -14.83 17.25 -20.46
C ASN A 237 -14.44 18.38 -19.49
N THR A 238 -15.40 19.24 -19.14
CA THR A 238 -15.18 20.43 -18.29
C THR A 238 -16.33 20.61 -17.31
N LEU A 239 -16.04 21.24 -16.16
CA LEU A 239 -17.09 21.71 -15.27
C LEU A 239 -17.74 22.97 -15.86
N ASP A 240 -19.06 23.11 -15.72
CA ASP A 240 -19.80 24.32 -16.09
C ASP A 240 -19.70 25.38 -14.97
N VAL A 241 -18.48 25.86 -14.76
CA VAL A 241 -18.16 26.90 -13.78
C VAL A 241 -17.27 27.97 -14.42
N ASP A 242 -17.25 29.17 -13.82
CA ASP A 242 -16.44 30.25 -14.33
C ASP A 242 -14.93 30.08 -14.04
N ASP A 243 -14.10 30.85 -14.74
CA ASP A 243 -12.64 30.79 -14.57
C ASP A 243 -12.20 31.10 -13.12
N ALA A 244 -12.98 31.88 -12.38
CA ALA A 244 -12.67 32.21 -10.99
C ALA A 244 -12.87 30.99 -10.08
N THR A 245 -13.94 30.24 -10.27
CA THR A 245 -14.21 28.99 -9.57
C THR A 245 -13.18 27.92 -9.94
N MET A 246 -12.85 27.75 -11.23
CA MET A 246 -11.79 26.81 -11.64
C MET A 246 -10.41 27.20 -11.09
N ARG A 247 -10.11 28.49 -10.89
CA ARG A 247 -8.90 28.91 -10.17
C ARG A 247 -8.93 28.45 -8.71
N ARG A 248 -10.04 28.63 -8.01
CA ARG A 248 -10.18 28.20 -6.61
C ARG A 248 -10.06 26.69 -6.43
N ILE A 249 -10.57 25.89 -7.38
CA ILE A 249 -10.42 24.43 -7.39
C ILE A 249 -8.95 24.03 -7.56
N ARG A 250 -8.21 24.70 -8.46
CA ARG A 250 -6.77 24.48 -8.63
C ARG A 250 -5.98 24.87 -7.39
N ASP A 251 -6.25 26.04 -6.81
CA ASP A 251 -5.61 26.46 -5.56
C ASP A 251 -5.87 25.44 -4.44
N PHE A 252 -7.10 24.92 -4.34
CA PHE A 252 -7.44 23.88 -3.38
C PHE A 252 -6.66 22.59 -3.66
N THR A 253 -6.51 22.20 -4.92
CA THR A 253 -5.69 21.05 -5.34
C THR A 253 -4.24 21.22 -4.91
N ASP A 254 -3.63 22.38 -5.16
CA ASP A 254 -2.24 22.67 -4.78
C ASP A 254 -2.03 22.59 -3.25
N GLN A 255 -2.99 23.08 -2.47
CA GLN A 255 -2.97 22.97 -1.01
C GLN A 255 -3.10 21.51 -0.54
N VAL A 256 -3.97 20.73 -1.17
CA VAL A 256 -4.12 19.30 -0.88
C VAL A 256 -2.85 18.54 -1.21
N ASP A 257 -2.22 18.80 -2.36
CA ASP A 257 -0.94 18.22 -2.78
C ASP A 257 0.15 18.47 -1.75
N GLN A 258 0.28 19.72 -1.29
CA GLN A 258 1.24 20.12 -0.26
C GLN A 258 1.06 19.30 1.03
N ILE A 259 -0.18 19.18 1.52
CA ILE A 259 -0.48 18.44 2.75
C ILE A 259 -0.19 16.95 2.58
N THR A 260 -0.55 16.35 1.44
CA THR A 260 -0.28 14.93 1.17
C THR A 260 1.21 14.62 1.14
N ALA A 261 2.00 15.43 0.44
CA ALA A 261 3.44 15.27 0.35
C ALA A 261 4.12 15.42 1.72
N MET A 262 3.76 16.46 2.47
CA MET A 262 4.30 16.70 3.82
C MET A 262 3.93 15.59 4.81
N ALA A 263 2.72 15.00 4.71
CA ALA A 263 2.31 13.91 5.57
C ALA A 263 3.14 12.64 5.33
N VAL A 264 3.43 12.32 4.06
CA VAL A 264 4.31 11.20 3.71
C VAL A 264 5.74 11.46 4.14
N GLU A 265 6.25 12.67 3.92
CA GLU A 265 7.59 13.08 4.36
C GLU A 265 7.74 12.95 5.89
N ALA A 266 6.74 13.40 6.65
CA ALA A 266 6.70 13.26 8.11
C ALA A 266 6.79 11.79 8.55
N ALA A 267 6.11 10.90 7.84
CA ALA A 267 6.16 9.47 8.12
C ALA A 267 7.54 8.89 7.82
N VAL A 268 8.09 9.13 6.63
CA VAL A 268 9.38 8.59 6.17
C VAL A 268 10.53 9.10 7.05
N LYS A 269 10.57 10.41 7.31
CA LYS A 269 11.66 11.03 8.08
C LYS A 269 11.52 10.91 9.59
N ARG A 270 10.39 10.36 10.08
CA ARG A 270 10.05 10.34 11.52
C ARG A 270 10.05 11.74 12.14
N ASP A 271 9.60 12.73 11.37
CA ASP A 271 9.63 14.14 11.79
C ASP A 271 8.29 14.55 12.40
N TYR A 272 8.28 14.71 13.73
CA TYR A 272 7.08 15.13 14.46
C TYR A 272 6.67 16.59 14.17
N ALA A 273 7.62 17.49 13.88
CA ALA A 273 7.33 18.88 13.58
C ALA A 273 6.51 19.00 12.28
N LEU A 274 6.86 18.22 11.25
CA LEU A 274 6.07 18.16 10.01
C LEU A 274 4.62 17.70 10.26
N THR A 275 4.38 16.80 11.21
CA THR A 275 2.99 16.38 11.55
C THR A 275 2.17 17.52 12.15
N ILE A 276 2.81 18.41 12.90
CA ILE A 276 2.18 19.60 13.48
C ILE A 276 1.83 20.59 12.35
N GLU A 277 2.75 20.81 11.41
CA GLU A 277 2.53 21.68 10.25
C GLU A 277 1.37 21.18 9.37
N VAL A 278 1.34 19.88 9.05
CA VAL A 278 0.23 19.25 8.33
C VAL A 278 -1.11 19.52 9.02
N LYS A 279 -1.15 19.41 10.36
CA LYS A 279 -2.36 19.69 11.14
C LYS A 279 -2.78 21.16 11.07
N TYR A 280 -1.84 22.10 10.99
CA TYR A 280 -2.17 23.52 10.81
C TYR A 280 -2.74 23.77 9.41
N LEU A 281 -2.08 23.30 8.36
CA LEU A 281 -2.55 23.45 6.98
C LEU A 281 -3.92 22.79 6.77
N PHE A 282 -4.15 21.60 7.31
CA PHE A 282 -5.45 20.91 7.22
C PHE A 282 -6.59 21.72 7.86
N ARG A 283 -6.32 22.45 8.95
CA ARG A 283 -7.33 23.32 9.59
C ARG A 283 -7.71 24.51 8.72
N GLU A 284 -6.76 25.03 7.95
CA GLU A 284 -7.03 26.13 7.01
C GLU A 284 -7.92 25.70 5.84
N LEU A 285 -7.96 24.40 5.51
CA LEU A 285 -8.80 23.85 4.44
C LEU A 285 -10.24 23.53 4.84
N LYS A 286 -10.56 23.51 6.14
CA LYS A 286 -11.82 22.94 6.67
C LYS A 286 -13.09 23.46 5.98
N ASP A 287 -13.12 24.75 5.64
CA ASP A 287 -14.30 25.40 5.08
C ASP A 287 -14.20 25.61 3.55
N ARG A 288 -13.10 25.16 2.92
CA ARG A 288 -12.80 25.46 1.51
C ARG A 288 -13.82 24.88 0.52
N GLU A 289 -14.25 23.64 0.76
CA GLU A 289 -15.33 22.99 -0.03
C GLU A 289 -16.62 23.83 0.05
N ASN A 290 -17.08 24.14 1.27
CA ASN A 290 -18.32 24.89 1.50
C ASN A 290 -18.25 26.31 0.92
N ASP A 291 -17.10 26.96 1.04
CA ASP A 291 -16.87 28.30 0.51
C ASP A 291 -16.98 28.31 -1.02
N ILE A 292 -16.45 27.29 -1.71
CA ILE A 292 -16.56 27.20 -3.17
C ILE A 292 -18.01 26.90 -3.56
N LEU A 293 -18.67 25.95 -2.88
CA LEU A 293 -20.05 25.57 -3.15
C LEU A 293 -21.05 26.73 -2.95
N THR A 294 -20.85 27.55 -1.91
CA THR A 294 -21.76 28.66 -1.58
C THR A 294 -21.72 29.78 -2.62
N ASP A 295 -20.57 29.95 -3.28
CA ASP A 295 -20.36 30.99 -4.28
C ASP A 295 -20.74 30.53 -5.70
N LEU A 296 -21.17 29.28 -5.88
CA LEU A 296 -21.59 28.78 -7.18
C LEU A 296 -22.87 29.49 -7.66
N PRO A 297 -22.98 29.79 -8.97
CA PRO A 297 -24.22 30.27 -9.54
C PRO A 297 -25.31 29.18 -9.52
N GLU A 298 -26.56 29.57 -9.75
CA GLU A 298 -27.63 28.62 -10.00
C GLU A 298 -27.31 27.79 -11.24
N MET A 299 -27.32 26.46 -11.10
CA MET A 299 -26.98 25.49 -12.14
C MET A 299 -27.87 24.25 -12.00
N SER A 300 -27.81 23.34 -12.99
CA SER A 300 -28.58 22.10 -12.91
C SER A 300 -28.06 21.19 -11.79
N ASN A 301 -28.92 20.33 -11.24
CA ASN A 301 -28.52 19.36 -10.22
C ASN A 301 -27.38 18.44 -10.67
N ALA A 302 -27.33 18.11 -11.96
CA ALA A 302 -26.27 17.27 -12.51
C ALA A 302 -24.91 17.97 -12.48
N GLN A 303 -24.85 19.23 -12.92
CA GLN A 303 -23.63 20.04 -12.90
C GLN A 303 -23.17 20.34 -11.47
N LEU A 304 -24.12 20.66 -10.58
CA LEU A 304 -23.83 20.87 -9.16
C LEU A 304 -23.22 19.62 -8.51
N LEU A 305 -23.74 18.43 -8.85
CA LEU A 305 -23.23 17.17 -8.32
C LEU A 305 -21.79 16.92 -8.78
N GLN A 306 -21.48 17.13 -10.06
CA GLN A 306 -20.11 16.99 -10.59
C GLN A 306 -19.11 17.92 -9.88
N VAL A 307 -19.46 19.20 -9.72
CA VAL A 307 -18.60 20.16 -9.02
C VAL A 307 -18.43 19.73 -7.55
N ARG A 308 -19.51 19.31 -6.89
CA ARG A 308 -19.46 18.86 -5.50
C ARG A 308 -18.59 17.62 -5.35
N GLU A 309 -18.71 16.63 -6.22
CA GLU A 309 -17.91 15.40 -6.15
C GLU A 309 -16.42 15.70 -6.28
N VAL A 310 -16.01 16.56 -7.22
CA VAL A 310 -14.61 17.01 -7.33
C VAL A 310 -14.11 17.65 -6.03
N LEU A 311 -14.91 18.54 -5.42
CA LEU A 311 -14.54 19.21 -4.17
C LEU A 311 -14.48 18.24 -2.99
N VAL A 312 -15.41 17.28 -2.93
CA VAL A 312 -15.43 16.21 -1.91
C VAL A 312 -14.20 15.32 -2.05
N SER A 313 -13.85 14.86 -3.26
CA SER A 313 -12.65 14.04 -3.48
C SER A 313 -11.36 14.77 -3.05
N LEU A 314 -11.27 16.09 -3.28
CA LEU A 314 -10.16 16.91 -2.76
C LEU A 314 -10.17 17.02 -1.23
N GLN A 315 -11.34 17.24 -0.62
CA GLN A 315 -11.48 17.33 0.83
C GLN A 315 -11.20 15.99 1.53
N GLU A 316 -11.64 14.87 0.95
CA GLU A 316 -11.33 13.53 1.44
C GLU A 316 -9.84 13.21 1.31
N THR A 317 -9.21 13.62 0.21
CA THR A 317 -7.75 13.52 0.05
C THR A 317 -7.01 14.24 1.19
N ALA A 318 -7.42 15.44 1.55
CA ALA A 318 -6.87 16.16 2.70
C ALA A 318 -7.10 15.41 4.04
N GLN A 319 -8.27 14.79 4.22
CA GLN A 319 -8.58 13.99 5.41
C GLN A 319 -7.69 12.76 5.52
N TYR A 320 -7.46 12.04 4.41
CA TYR A 320 -6.53 10.91 4.36
C TYR A 320 -5.09 11.34 4.65
N ALA A 321 -4.66 12.51 4.14
CA ALA A 321 -3.36 13.09 4.49
C ALA A 321 -3.22 13.37 5.99
N MET A 322 -4.26 13.91 6.63
CA MET A 322 -4.28 14.12 8.09
C MET A 322 -4.16 12.78 8.85
N ARG A 323 -4.83 11.72 8.40
CA ARG A 323 -4.69 10.37 8.98
C ARG A 323 -3.27 9.82 8.83
N ILE A 324 -2.60 10.08 7.70
CA ILE A 324 -1.19 9.74 7.51
C ILE A 324 -0.32 10.47 8.53
N ALA A 325 -0.54 11.78 8.72
CA ALA A 325 0.21 12.56 9.71
C ALA A 325 -0.03 12.10 11.16
N GLU A 326 -1.24 11.63 11.50
CA GLU A 326 -1.52 11.02 12.81
C GLU A 326 -0.73 9.73 13.03
N VAL A 327 -0.61 8.89 12.00
CA VAL A 327 0.23 7.69 12.05
C VAL A 327 1.71 8.08 12.12
N ALA A 328 2.15 9.05 11.33
CA ALA A 328 3.52 9.58 11.35
C ALA A 328 3.92 10.09 12.74
N ALA A 329 3.01 10.77 13.44
CA ALA A 329 3.25 11.25 14.80
C ALA A 329 3.53 10.11 15.78
N ASN A 330 2.79 9.01 15.68
CA ASN A 330 3.04 7.83 16.53
C ASN A 330 4.39 7.19 16.23
N LEU A 331 4.82 7.18 14.95
CA LEU A 331 6.11 6.64 14.55
C LEU A 331 7.25 7.53 15.05
N ALA A 332 7.13 8.85 14.88
CA ALA A 332 8.13 9.83 15.31
C ALA A 332 8.31 9.85 16.84
N LEU A 333 7.22 9.82 17.61
CA LEU A 333 7.25 9.86 19.08
C LEU A 333 7.58 8.51 19.73
N ASN A 334 7.82 7.46 18.94
CA ASN A 334 8.36 6.18 19.43
C ASN A 334 9.90 6.16 19.43
N GLU A 335 10.54 7.25 19.01
CA GLU A 335 11.99 7.44 18.99
C GLU A 335 12.37 8.67 19.82
N GLU A 336 13.53 8.63 20.49
CA GLU A 336 14.07 9.77 21.23
C GLU A 336 14.26 10.98 20.31
N ASN A 337 13.67 12.12 20.67
CA ASN A 337 13.78 13.36 19.90
C ASN A 337 13.57 14.58 20.81
N GLU A 338 13.53 15.79 20.24
CA GLU A 338 13.37 17.01 21.03
C GLU A 338 12.00 17.14 21.74
N PHE A 339 11.00 16.35 21.34
CA PHE A 339 9.63 16.36 21.86
C PHE A 339 9.33 15.25 22.88
N VAL A 340 10.13 14.17 22.94
CA VAL A 340 9.87 13.02 23.83
C VAL A 340 11.16 12.40 24.36
N THR A 341 11.16 12.03 25.63
CA THR A 341 12.18 11.20 26.28
C THR A 341 11.55 9.88 26.72
N ILE A 342 12.20 8.76 26.44
CA ILE A 342 11.72 7.39 26.64
C ILE A 342 12.61 6.69 27.69
N GLU A 343 12.06 6.45 28.88
CA GLU A 343 12.75 5.76 30.00
C GLU A 343 12.72 4.23 29.91
#